data_AF-A0A653K537-F1
#
_entry.id   AF-A0A653K537-F1
#
_cell.length_a   1.000
_cell.length_b   1.000
_cell.length_c   1.000
_cell.angle_alpha   90.00
_cell.angle_beta   90.00
_cell.angle_gamma   90.00
#
_symmetry.space_group_name_H-M   'P 1'
#
loop_
_entity.id
_entity.type
_entity.pdbx_description
1 polymer ?
#
loop_
_entity_poly.entity_id
_entity_poly.type
_entity_poly.pdbx_seq_one_letter_code
_entity_poly.pdbx_strand_id
1 'polypeptide(L)'
;MNQGIGRHSYLKHWAIAMGLLLLTAILCAQLQKLYSESHLAVLVFAFITVLGLLFSTLFAWLQLETRNSYSSTGWFVGFLSLSLVLFSYLDHTVSIDWAAVSAGEMQLTLYQKIIRSDFTFWLLFLFPFIFSVMYFSIRSKKAKTKN
;
A
#
# COMPACT_ATOMS: atom_id res chain seq x y z
N MET A 1 18.70 17.61 20.79
CA MET A 1 18.28 16.75 19.66
C MET A 1 18.27 17.60 18.40
N ASN A 2 19.09 17.27 17.40
CA ASN A 2 19.35 18.17 16.27
C ASN A 2 18.13 18.22 15.33
N GLN A 3 17.22 19.18 15.54
CA GLN A 3 15.91 19.25 14.88
C GLN A 3 16.02 19.21 13.34
N GLY A 4 17.09 19.76 12.78
CA GLY A 4 17.36 19.72 11.33
C GLY A 4 17.61 18.30 10.78
N ILE A 5 18.30 17.43 11.53
CA ILE A 5 18.61 16.06 11.09
C ILE A 5 17.34 15.20 11.07
N GLY A 6 16.50 15.32 12.10
CA GLY A 6 15.23 14.59 12.18
C GLY A 6 14.25 14.97 11.06
N ARG A 7 14.13 16.28 10.79
CA ARG A 7 13.28 16.78 9.69
C ARG A 7 13.74 16.28 8.33
N HIS A 8 15.04 16.31 8.05
CA HIS A 8 15.57 15.83 6.77
C HIS A 8 15.38 14.31 6.60
N SER A 9 15.55 13.53 7.67
CA SER A 9 15.30 12.08 7.64
C SER A 9 13.82 11.77 7.40
N TYR A 10 12.91 12.46 8.08
CA TYR A 10 11.47 12.35 7.87
C TYR A 10 11.09 12.61 6.40
N LEU A 11 11.54 13.73 5.84
CA LEU A 11 11.22 14.12 4.47
C LEU A 11 11.73 13.11 3.45
N LYS A 12 12.88 12.47 3.70
CA LYS A 12 13.38 11.38 2.85
C LYS A 12 12.49 10.15 2.87
N HIS A 13 12.07 9.68 4.05
CA HIS A 13 11.12 8.56 4.14
C HIS A 13 9.79 8.90 3.45
N TRP A 14 9.31 10.12 3.69
CA TRP A 14 8.07 10.62 3.11
C TRP A 14 8.15 10.67 1.58
N ALA A 15 9.23 11.23 1.02
CA ALA A 15 9.41 11.35 -0.42
C ALA A 15 9.52 9.98 -1.12
N ILE A 16 10.22 9.01 -0.49
CA ILE A 16 10.28 7.63 -1.01
C ILE A 16 8.88 7.02 -1.02
N ALA A 17 8.15 7.13 0.08
CA ALA A 17 6.82 6.55 0.21
C ALA A 17 5.82 7.18 -0.79
N MET A 18 5.79 8.51 -0.83
CA MET A 18 4.87 9.25 -1.69
C MET A 18 5.22 9.06 -3.17
N GLY A 19 6.51 9.05 -3.53
CA GLY A 19 6.95 8.84 -4.90
C GLY A 19 6.53 7.48 -5.46
N LEU A 20 6.68 6.41 -4.66
CA LEU A 20 6.22 5.07 -5.05
C LEU A 20 4.70 5.01 -5.17
N LEU A 21 3.97 5.59 -4.21
CA LEU A 21 2.50 5.57 -4.22
C LEU A 21 1.89 6.45 -5.31
N LEU A 22 2.55 7.55 -5.71
CA LEU A 22 2.19 8.32 -6.89
C LEU A 22 2.35 7.50 -8.16
N LEU A 23 3.47 6.79 -8.31
CA LEU A 23 3.67 5.90 -9.45
C LEU A 23 2.59 4.80 -9.48
N THR A 24 2.27 4.21 -8.33
CA THR A 24 1.16 3.26 -8.19
C THR A 24 -0.18 3.86 -8.60
N ALA A 25 -0.51 5.08 -8.13
CA ALA A 25 -1.75 5.74 -8.48
C ALA A 25 -1.87 5.96 -10.00
N ILE A 26 -0.77 6.36 -10.66
CA ILE A 26 -0.72 6.50 -12.12
C ILE A 26 -0.97 5.15 -12.79
N LEU A 27 -0.28 4.08 -12.36
CA LEU A 27 -0.44 2.75 -12.95
C LEU A 27 -1.87 2.21 -12.79
N CYS A 28 -2.46 2.30 -11.60
CA CYS A 28 -3.84 1.89 -11.38
C CYS A 28 -4.84 2.72 -12.20
N ALA A 29 -4.60 4.02 -12.35
CA ALA A 29 -5.44 4.87 -13.20
C ALA A 29 -5.32 4.49 -14.69
N GLN A 30 -4.13 4.13 -15.17
CA GLN A 30 -3.96 3.61 -16.53
C GLN A 30 -4.67 2.27 -16.71
N LEU A 31 -4.61 1.37 -15.73
CA LEU A 31 -5.36 0.11 -15.75
C LEU A 31 -6.87 0.37 -15.83
N GLN A 32 -7.38 1.30 -15.03
CA GLN A 32 -8.79 1.69 -15.06
C GLN A 32 -9.18 2.26 -16.43
N LYS A 33 -8.32 3.08 -17.05
CA LYS A 33 -8.56 3.62 -18.40
C LYS A 33 -8.54 2.53 -19.48
N LEU A 34 -7.76 1.47 -19.30
CA LEU A 34 -7.62 0.39 -20.26
C LEU A 34 -8.78 -0.61 -20.21
N TYR A 35 -9.24 -0.96 -19.00
CA TYR A 35 -10.22 -2.02 -18.78
C TYR A 35 -11.61 -1.50 -18.39
N SER A 36 -11.78 -0.19 -18.23
CA SER A 36 -13.02 0.41 -17.74
C SER A 36 -13.21 1.82 -18.31
N GLU A 37 -14.14 2.57 -17.72
CA GLU A 37 -14.49 3.91 -18.16
C GLU A 37 -13.45 4.96 -17.78
N SER A 38 -13.17 5.86 -18.72
CA SER A 38 -12.13 6.89 -18.56
C SER A 38 -12.33 7.84 -17.37
N HIS A 39 -13.59 8.11 -16.98
CA HIS A 39 -13.90 8.96 -15.84
C HIS A 39 -13.54 8.31 -14.49
N LEU A 40 -13.59 6.98 -14.41
CA LEU A 40 -13.21 6.24 -13.20
C LEU A 40 -11.69 6.30 -12.97
N ALA A 41 -10.88 6.43 -14.03
CA ALA A 41 -9.43 6.54 -13.90
C ALA A 41 -9.01 7.75 -13.06
N VAL A 42 -9.69 8.89 -13.23
CA VAL A 42 -9.43 10.10 -12.45
C VAL A 42 -9.78 9.88 -10.97
N LEU A 43 -10.89 9.19 -10.69
CA LEU A 43 -11.30 8.86 -9.33
C LEU A 43 -10.30 7.92 -8.64
N VAL A 44 -9.87 6.85 -9.33
CA VAL A 44 -8.86 5.92 -8.82
C VAL A 44 -7.54 6.63 -8.54
N PHE A 45 -7.08 7.48 -9.47
CA PHE A 45 -5.88 8.28 -9.27
C PHE A 45 -5.98 9.16 -8.02
N ALA A 46 -7.07 9.94 -7.90
CA ALA A 46 -7.29 10.84 -6.78
C ALA A 46 -7.37 10.09 -5.45
N PHE A 47 -8.12 8.99 -5.43
CA PHE A 47 -8.32 8.17 -4.24
C PHE A 47 -6.99 7.58 -3.72
N ILE A 48 -6.23 6.90 -4.59
CA ILE A 48 -4.94 6.31 -4.20
C ILE A 48 -3.94 7.40 -3.82
N THR A 49 -3.93 8.55 -4.49
CA THR A 49 -3.05 9.68 -4.14
C THR A 49 -3.34 10.24 -2.75
N VAL A 50 -4.62 10.45 -2.41
CA VAL A 50 -5.02 10.96 -1.09
C VAL A 50 -4.66 9.95 0.01
N LEU A 51 -4.98 8.67 -0.19
CA LEU A 51 -4.59 7.61 0.74
C LEU A 51 -3.06 7.51 0.84
N GLY A 52 -2.36 7.63 -0.27
CA GLY A 52 -0.91 7.60 -0.32
C GLY A 52 -0.26 8.75 0.44
N LEU A 53 -0.88 9.94 0.41
CA LEU A 53 -0.44 11.10 1.19
C LEU A 53 -0.60 10.87 2.69
N LEU A 54 -1.77 10.39 3.12
CA LEU A 54 -2.03 10.05 4.52
C LEU A 54 -1.08 8.96 5.02
N PHE A 55 -0.97 7.88 4.24
CA PHE A 55 -0.07 6.77 4.51
C PHE A 55 1.38 7.25 4.62
N SER A 56 1.88 8.00 3.64
CA SER A 56 3.28 8.46 3.61
C SER A 56 3.61 9.35 4.79
N THR A 57 2.66 10.19 5.20
CA THR A 57 2.79 11.09 6.36
C THR A 57 2.97 10.31 7.66
N LEU A 58 2.07 9.34 7.90
CA LEU A 58 2.10 8.50 9.11
C LEU A 58 3.28 7.52 9.09
N PHE A 59 3.55 6.91 7.94
CA PHE A 59 4.59 5.92 7.79
C PHE A 59 5.98 6.53 7.92
N ALA A 60 6.23 7.70 7.33
CA ALA A 60 7.51 8.39 7.49
C ALA A 60 7.79 8.77 8.96
N TRP A 61 6.76 9.14 9.70
CA TRP A 61 6.87 9.38 11.14
C TRP A 61 7.23 8.09 11.88
N LEU A 62 6.56 6.97 11.59
CA LEU A 62 6.90 5.66 12.18
C LEU A 62 8.33 5.23 11.83
N GLN A 63 8.78 5.41 10.59
CA GLN A 63 10.14 5.06 10.16
C GLN A 63 11.19 5.87 10.91
N LEU A 64 10.94 7.16 11.15
CA LEU A 64 11.79 8.02 11.95
C LEU A 64 11.86 7.54 13.40
N GLU A 65 10.71 7.26 14.03
CA GLU A 65 10.62 6.84 15.42
C GLU A 65 11.32 5.49 15.64
N THR A 66 11.12 4.55 14.73
CA THR A 66 11.78 3.24 14.74
C THR A 66 13.24 3.30 14.27
N ARG A 67 13.73 4.45 13.80
CA ARG A 67 15.07 4.63 13.21
C ARG A 67 15.36 3.57 12.15
N ASN A 68 14.37 3.26 11.33
CA ASN A 68 14.50 2.29 10.25
C ASN A 68 15.24 2.91 9.07
N SER A 69 15.86 2.08 8.23
CA SER A 69 16.66 2.58 7.10
C SER A 69 15.76 3.00 5.94
N TYR A 70 16.22 3.92 5.09
CA TYR A 70 15.49 4.31 3.88
C TYR A 70 15.22 3.12 2.95
N SER A 71 16.11 2.13 2.91
CA SER A 71 15.91 0.89 2.14
C SER A 71 14.70 0.09 2.65
N SER A 72 14.53 -0.02 3.98
CA SER A 72 13.36 -0.70 4.54
C SER A 72 12.04 0.00 4.18
N THR A 73 12.03 1.33 4.16
CA THR A 73 10.89 2.11 3.65
C THR A 73 10.60 1.76 2.19
N GLY A 74 11.63 1.75 1.34
CA GLY A 74 11.49 1.36 -0.06
C GLY A 74 10.90 -0.05 -0.22
N TRP A 75 11.37 -1.03 0.55
CA TRP A 75 10.84 -2.39 0.50
C TRP A 75 9.39 -2.50 0.96
N PHE A 76 9.04 -1.90 2.11
CA PHE A 76 7.69 -1.98 2.64
C PHE A 76 6.68 -1.26 1.75
N VAL A 77 7.02 -0.07 1.25
CA VAL A 77 6.13 0.67 0.35
C VAL A 77 6.12 0.06 -1.04
N GLY A 78 7.25 -0.49 -1.50
CA GLY A 78 7.33 -1.21 -2.78
C GLY A 78 6.44 -2.45 -2.79
N PHE A 79 6.42 -3.22 -1.70
CA PHE A 79 5.50 -4.34 -1.55
C PHE A 79 4.04 -3.88 -1.63
N LEU A 80 3.65 -2.87 -0.83
CA LEU A 80 2.31 -2.28 -0.89
C LEU A 80 1.96 -1.83 -2.32
N SER A 81 2.87 -1.11 -2.98
CA SER A 81 2.72 -0.57 -4.33
C SER A 81 2.45 -1.67 -5.35
N LEU A 82 3.25 -2.74 -5.34
CA LEU A 82 3.07 -3.90 -6.22
C LEU A 82 1.76 -4.62 -5.94
N SER A 83 1.41 -4.82 -4.66
CA SER A 83 0.13 -5.42 -4.29
C SER A 83 -1.05 -4.60 -4.78
N LEU A 84 -1.04 -3.28 -4.63
CA LEU A 84 -2.14 -2.42 -5.10
C LEU A 84 -2.32 -2.49 -6.62
N VAL A 85 -1.21 -2.44 -7.39
CA VAL A 85 -1.28 -2.59 -8.86
C VAL A 85 -1.81 -3.96 -9.24
N LEU A 86 -1.32 -5.03 -8.59
CA LEU A 86 -1.77 -6.39 -8.86
C LEU A 86 -3.25 -6.56 -8.55
N PHE A 87 -3.72 -6.11 -7.38
CA PHE A 87 -5.13 -6.21 -7.01
C PHE A 87 -6.03 -5.40 -7.95
N SER A 88 -5.61 -4.19 -8.34
CA SER A 88 -6.34 -3.38 -9.34
C SER A 88 -6.43 -4.09 -10.69
N TYR A 89 -5.36 -4.73 -11.15
CA TYR A 89 -5.38 -5.52 -12.37
C TYR A 89 -6.30 -6.74 -12.28
N LEU A 90 -6.22 -7.49 -11.17
CA LEU A 90 -7.07 -8.66 -10.94
C LEU A 90 -8.54 -8.29 -10.80
N ASP A 91 -8.84 -7.12 -10.22
CA ASP A 91 -10.20 -6.59 -10.13
C ASP A 91 -10.85 -6.39 -11.52
N HIS A 92 -10.06 -6.09 -12.55
CA HIS A 92 -10.56 -5.98 -13.92
C HIS A 92 -10.59 -7.30 -14.69
N THR A 93 -9.66 -8.21 -14.41
CA THR A 93 -9.45 -9.41 -15.23
C THR A 93 -10.13 -10.66 -14.71
N VAL A 94 -10.47 -10.70 -13.42
CA VAL A 94 -11.20 -11.83 -12.84
C VAL A 94 -12.67 -11.71 -13.21
N SER A 95 -13.10 -12.59 -14.12
CA SER A 95 -14.49 -12.71 -14.53
C SER A 95 -15.36 -13.24 -13.38
N ILE A 96 -16.48 -12.55 -13.17
CA ILE A 96 -17.51 -12.92 -12.20
C ILE A 96 -18.83 -12.79 -12.93
N ASP A 97 -19.61 -13.87 -12.93
CA ASP A 97 -20.99 -13.81 -13.39
C ASP A 97 -21.87 -13.20 -12.30
N TRP A 98 -21.97 -11.87 -12.33
CA TRP A 98 -22.77 -11.12 -11.36
C TRP A 98 -24.26 -11.47 -11.43
N ALA A 99 -24.77 -11.92 -12.58
CA ALA A 99 -26.16 -12.34 -12.72
C ALA A 99 -26.42 -13.62 -11.92
N ALA A 100 -25.57 -14.64 -12.09
CA ALA A 100 -25.65 -15.89 -11.32
C ALA A 100 -25.43 -15.68 -9.81
N VAL A 101 -24.54 -14.75 -9.43
CA VAL A 101 -24.33 -14.38 -8.02
C VAL A 101 -25.57 -13.69 -7.43
N SER A 102 -26.17 -12.74 -8.17
CA SER A 102 -27.36 -12.00 -7.71
C SER A 102 -28.61 -12.88 -7.59
N ALA A 103 -28.72 -13.88 -8.47
CA ALA A 103 -29.78 -14.88 -8.44
C ALA A 103 -29.58 -15.94 -7.32
N GLY A 104 -28.45 -15.91 -6.61
CA GLY A 104 -28.11 -16.88 -5.58
C GLY A 104 -27.70 -18.25 -6.12
N GLU A 105 -27.56 -18.38 -7.44
CA GLU A 105 -27.19 -19.62 -8.14
C GLU A 105 -25.69 -19.93 -8.03
N MET A 106 -24.88 -18.89 -7.78
CA MET A 106 -23.43 -19.02 -7.63
C MET A 106 -22.92 -18.24 -6.43
N GLN A 107 -22.06 -18.86 -5.63
CA GLN A 107 -21.29 -18.15 -4.62
C GLN A 107 -19.90 -17.79 -5.15
N LEU A 108 -19.45 -16.58 -4.82
CA LEU A 108 -18.08 -16.16 -5.13
C LEU A 108 -17.07 -17.13 -4.50
N THR A 109 -16.10 -17.55 -5.29
CA THR A 109 -14.95 -18.31 -4.80
C THR A 109 -14.17 -17.49 -3.78
N LEU A 110 -13.43 -18.16 -2.90
CA LEU A 110 -12.59 -17.49 -1.90
C LEU A 110 -11.59 -16.51 -2.54
N TYR A 111 -11.04 -16.88 -3.69
CA TYR A 111 -10.16 -16.01 -4.49
C TYR A 111 -10.86 -14.73 -4.95
N GLN A 112 -12.04 -14.83 -5.56
CA GLN A 112 -12.82 -13.67 -5.99
C GLN A 112 -13.25 -12.80 -4.80
N LYS A 113 -13.62 -13.41 -3.67
CA LYS A 113 -13.95 -12.70 -2.43
C LYS A 113 -12.77 -11.87 -1.93
N ILE A 114 -11.56 -12.43 -1.93
CA ILE A 114 -10.35 -11.74 -1.49
C ILE A 114 -10.05 -10.54 -2.40
N ILE A 115 -10.13 -10.70 -3.72
CA ILE A 115 -9.84 -9.61 -4.66
C ILE A 115 -10.83 -8.45 -4.50
N ARG A 116 -12.12 -8.76 -4.35
CA ARG A 116 -13.19 -7.77 -4.21
C ARG A 116 -13.37 -7.24 -2.79
N SER A 117 -12.56 -7.68 -1.83
CA SER A 117 -12.75 -7.33 -0.43
C SER A 117 -12.12 -5.99 -0.08
N ASP A 118 -12.96 -5.06 0.37
CA ASP A 118 -12.50 -3.81 1.00
C ASP A 118 -11.57 -4.09 2.18
N PHE A 119 -11.87 -5.14 2.96
CA PHE A 119 -11.02 -5.53 4.09
C PHE A 119 -9.61 -5.93 3.65
N THR A 120 -9.49 -6.71 2.57
CA THR A 120 -8.19 -7.07 2.00
C THR A 120 -7.43 -5.83 1.54
N PHE A 121 -8.10 -4.89 0.88
CA PHE A 121 -7.50 -3.62 0.48
C PHE A 121 -6.93 -2.84 1.68
N TRP A 122 -7.71 -2.67 2.75
CA TRP A 122 -7.23 -1.97 3.95
C TRP A 122 -6.10 -2.71 4.67
N LEU A 123 -6.12 -4.05 4.66
CA LEU A 123 -5.07 -4.87 5.24
C LEU A 123 -3.73 -4.70 4.53
N LEU A 124 -3.73 -4.47 3.20
CA LEU A 124 -2.52 -4.12 2.46
C LEU A 124 -1.88 -2.84 3.01
N PHE A 125 -2.67 -1.80 3.29
CA PHE A 125 -2.15 -0.55 3.86
C PHE A 125 -1.63 -0.71 5.30
N LEU A 126 -2.19 -1.64 6.07
CA LEU A 126 -1.71 -1.94 7.43
C LEU A 126 -0.38 -2.72 7.45
N PHE A 127 -0.15 -3.55 6.44
CA PHE A 127 1.00 -4.45 6.37
C PHE A 127 2.36 -3.73 6.58
N PRO A 128 2.67 -2.62 5.88
CA PRO A 128 3.91 -1.88 6.10
C PRO A 128 4.15 -1.45 7.55
N PHE A 129 3.09 -1.02 8.25
CA PHE A 129 3.20 -0.57 9.65
C PHE A 129 3.57 -1.73 10.57
N ILE A 130 2.86 -2.85 10.46
CA ILE A 130 3.09 -4.05 11.28
C ILE A 130 4.52 -4.56 11.07
N PHE A 131 4.93 -4.72 9.81
CA PHE A 131 6.25 -5.24 9.48
C PHE A 131 7.38 -4.29 9.88
N SER A 132 7.16 -2.98 9.77
CA SER A 132 8.12 -1.98 10.26
C SER A 132 8.37 -2.11 11.77
N VAL A 133 7.31 -2.28 12.57
CA VAL A 133 7.40 -2.45 14.02
C VAL A 133 8.04 -3.79 14.39
N MET A 134 7.68 -4.87 13.68
CA MET A 134 8.30 -6.19 13.88
C MET A 134 9.79 -6.16 13.56
N TYR A 135 10.17 -5.56 12.42
CA TYR A 135 11.56 -5.41 12.01
C TYR A 135 12.39 -4.66 13.05
N PHE A 136 11.86 -3.54 13.56
CA PHE A 136 12.45 -2.79 14.66
C PHE A 136 12.64 -3.66 15.92
N SER A 137 11.59 -4.38 16.32
CA SER A 137 11.59 -5.22 17.52
C SER A 137 12.65 -6.33 17.44
N ILE A 138 12.77 -7.00 16.30
CA ILE A 138 13.79 -8.03 16.06
C ILE A 138 15.19 -7.44 16.10
N ARG A 139 15.42 -6.30 15.43
CA ARG A 139 16.72 -5.61 15.42
C ARG A 139 17.13 -5.18 16.83
N SER A 140 16.20 -4.62 17.59
CA SER A 140 16.42 -4.18 18.98
C SER A 140 16.80 -5.35 19.89
N LYS A 141 16.11 -6.49 19.77
CA LYS A 141 16.46 -7.72 20.50
C LYS A 141 17.87 -8.20 20.17
N LYS A 142 18.23 -8.26 18.87
CA LYS A 142 19.57 -8.68 18.43
C LYS A 142 20.69 -7.77 18.93
N ALA A 143 20.43 -6.47 19.08
CA ALA A 143 21.40 -5.54 19.64
C ALA A 143 21.62 -5.79 21.14
N LYS A 144 20.56 -6.10 21.90
CA LYS A 144 20.64 -6.40 23.34
C LYS A 144 21.37 -7.71 23.66
N THR A 145 21.31 -8.71 22.78
CA THR A 145 21.98 -10.02 22.98
C THR A 145 23.46 -10.02 22.61
N LYS A 146 23.97 -8.96 21.98
CA LYS A 146 25.38 -8.83 21.59
C LYS A 146 26.23 -8.04 22.60
N ASN A 147 25.59 -7.41 23.59
CA ASN A 147 26.22 -6.72 24.70
C ASN A 147 26.14 -7.59 25.95
#